data_AF-A0A6G3ZDC6-F1
#
_entry.id   AF-A0A6G3ZDC6-F1
#
_cell.length_a   1.000
_cell.length_b   1.000
_cell.length_c   1.000
_cell.angle_alpha   90.00
_cell.angle_beta   90.00
_cell.angle_gamma   90.00
#
_symmetry.space_group_name_H-M   'P 1'
#
loop_
_entity.id
_entity.type
_entity.pdbx_description
1 polymer ?
#
loop_
_entity_poly.entity_id
_entity_poly.type
_entity_poly.pdbx_seq_one_letter_code
_entity_poly.pdbx_strand_id
1 'polypeptide(L)'
;MFDVFVAQLRCPCCSMVLAEAEIQTHIRDGSADGSSLGIGFEFDPADLEAESILDADYTLVRHPDANKQIQLLDTWICPQCETEQWAMVKISDQRIFSIEAVKLDRKTLESANFISEVNADLLAELLTGEEPIIGENSVEILRRKLP
;
A
#
# COMPACT_ATOMS: atom_id res chain seq x y z
N MET A 1 -16.32 2.44 -6.42
CA MET A 1 -16.53 1.59 -5.23
C MET A 1 -15.18 1.02 -4.87
N PHE A 2 -14.87 0.81 -3.59
CA PHE A 2 -13.57 0.29 -3.14
C PHE A 2 -13.78 -0.95 -2.31
N ASP A 3 -12.75 -1.79 -2.23
CA ASP A 3 -12.68 -2.90 -1.28
C ASP A 3 -11.84 -2.50 -0.07
N VAL A 4 -11.74 -3.40 0.91
CA VAL A 4 -11.01 -3.12 2.15
C VAL A 4 -10.10 -4.31 2.48
N PHE A 5 -8.78 -4.11 2.51
CA PHE A 5 -7.92 -5.11 3.14
C PHE A 5 -8.17 -5.12 4.65
N VAL A 6 -8.28 -6.32 5.22
CA VAL A 6 -8.54 -6.52 6.65
C VAL A 6 -7.48 -7.41 7.28
N ALA A 7 -6.89 -6.95 8.38
CA ALA A 7 -5.90 -7.72 9.13
C ALA A 7 -5.75 -7.27 10.57
N GLN A 8 -5.22 -8.17 11.41
CA GLN A 8 -4.75 -7.80 12.74
C GLN A 8 -3.43 -7.02 12.61
N LEU A 9 -3.43 -5.73 12.94
CA LEU A 9 -2.25 -4.86 12.82
C LEU A 9 -1.80 -4.31 14.17
N ARG A 10 -0.48 -4.26 14.37
CA ARG A 10 0.15 -3.61 15.53
C ARG A 10 0.71 -2.26 15.10
N CYS A 11 0.21 -1.16 15.67
CA CYS A 11 0.70 0.18 15.37
C CYS A 11 2.19 0.31 15.71
N PRO A 12 3.06 0.73 14.78
CA PRO A 12 4.49 0.88 15.04
C PRO A 12 4.80 2.05 15.99
N CYS A 13 3.85 2.99 16.15
CA CYS A 13 4.02 4.16 17.02
C CYS A 13 3.62 3.90 18.49
N CYS A 14 2.42 3.36 18.73
CA CYS A 14 1.88 3.19 20.09
C CYS A 14 1.79 1.74 20.57
N SER A 15 2.15 0.77 19.73
CA SER A 15 2.05 -0.68 20.00
C SER A 15 0.63 -1.22 20.23
N MET A 16 -0.42 -0.40 20.06
CA MET A 16 -1.81 -0.88 20.05
C MET A 16 -1.98 -1.94 18.97
N VAL A 17 -2.69 -3.01 19.30
CA VAL A 17 -3.08 -4.06 18.37
C VAL A 17 -4.55 -3.89 18.03
N LEU A 18 -4.86 -3.69 16.77
CA LEU A 18 -6.22 -3.76 16.25
C LEU A 18 -6.46 -5.19 15.79
N ALA A 19 -7.55 -5.80 16.26
CA ALA A 19 -7.95 -7.13 15.80
C ALA A 19 -8.32 -7.13 14.32
N GLU A 20 -8.89 -6.02 13.85
CA GLU A 20 -9.33 -5.80 12.48
C GLU A 20 -9.04 -4.35 12.12
N ALA A 21 -7.88 -4.11 11.50
CA ALA A 21 -7.55 -2.85 10.87
C ALA A 21 -8.02 -2.90 9.41
N GLU A 22 -8.54 -1.78 8.94
CA GLU A 22 -9.09 -1.59 7.60
C GLU A 22 -8.15 -0.70 6.78
N ILE A 23 -7.85 -1.13 5.57
CA ILE A 23 -7.08 -0.39 4.55
C ILE A 23 -7.96 -0.34 3.30
N GLN A 24 -8.41 0.85 2.88
CA GLN A 24 -9.17 0.99 1.64
C GLN A 24 -8.28 0.71 0.44
N THR A 25 -8.80 0.00 -0.56
CA THR A 25 -8.03 -0.35 -1.75
C THR A 25 -8.89 -0.37 -3.02
N HIS A 26 -8.25 -0.01 -4.12
CA HIS A 26 -8.81 -0.02 -5.47
C HIS A 26 -8.25 -1.16 -6.33
N ILE A 27 -7.47 -2.09 -5.75
CA ILE A 27 -6.72 -3.12 -6.50
C ILE A 27 -7.58 -3.95 -7.49
N ARG A 28 -8.88 -4.11 -7.22
CA ARG A 28 -9.85 -4.75 -8.12
C ARG A 28 -10.64 -3.69 -8.90
N ASP A 29 -9.96 -2.77 -9.59
CA ASP A 29 -10.64 -1.64 -10.22
C ASP A 29 -11.69 -2.13 -11.24
N GLY A 30 -12.85 -1.47 -11.26
CA GLY A 30 -14.02 -1.88 -12.04
C GLY A 30 -14.79 -3.11 -11.54
N SER A 31 -14.21 -3.96 -10.68
CA SER A 31 -14.88 -5.15 -10.09
C SER A 31 -15.04 -5.10 -8.56
N ALA A 32 -14.52 -4.07 -7.91
CA ALA A 32 -14.68 -3.83 -6.47
C ALA A 32 -16.15 -3.76 -6.05
N ASP A 33 -16.48 -4.50 -4.99
CA ASP A 33 -17.86 -4.71 -4.51
C ASP A 33 -18.04 -4.39 -3.01
N GLY A 34 -17.01 -3.82 -2.36
CA GLY A 34 -17.03 -3.52 -0.93
C GLY A 34 -16.62 -4.71 -0.07
N SER A 35 -15.96 -5.71 -0.66
CA SER A 35 -15.53 -6.90 0.06
C SER A 35 -14.37 -6.63 1.02
N SER A 36 -14.35 -7.40 2.10
CA SER A 36 -13.22 -7.46 3.02
C SER A 36 -12.20 -8.49 2.52
N LEU A 37 -11.02 -8.01 2.11
CA LEU A 37 -9.94 -8.78 1.53
C LEU A 37 -8.93 -9.17 2.63
N GLY A 38 -9.16 -10.31 3.28
CA GLY A 38 -8.28 -10.84 4.33
C GLY A 38 -7.17 -11.76 3.81
N ILE A 39 -6.29 -12.22 4.71
CA ILE A 39 -5.32 -13.27 4.41
C ILE A 39 -6.03 -14.50 3.83
N GLY A 40 -5.52 -15.01 2.70
CA GLY A 40 -6.09 -16.12 1.96
C GLY A 40 -7.13 -15.74 0.91
N PHE A 41 -7.53 -14.47 0.82
CA PHE A 41 -8.34 -13.98 -0.31
C PHE A 41 -7.62 -14.25 -1.63
N GLU A 42 -8.35 -14.70 -2.63
CA GLU A 42 -7.86 -15.06 -3.97
C GLU A 42 -8.36 -14.06 -5.00
N PHE A 43 -7.43 -13.48 -5.73
CA PHE A 43 -7.70 -12.51 -6.81
C PHE A 43 -7.94 -13.21 -8.14
N ASP A 44 -8.65 -12.54 -9.05
CA ASP A 44 -8.53 -12.87 -10.46
C ASP A 44 -7.10 -12.52 -10.91
N PRO A 45 -6.39 -13.38 -11.68
CA PRO A 45 -5.10 -13.03 -12.27
C PRO A 45 -5.06 -11.65 -12.93
N ALA A 46 -6.14 -11.22 -13.58
CA ALA A 46 -6.24 -9.94 -14.27
C ALA A 46 -6.17 -8.72 -13.32
N ASP A 47 -6.59 -8.88 -12.06
CA ASP A 47 -6.50 -7.82 -11.03
C ASP A 47 -5.03 -7.60 -10.59
N LEU A 48 -4.15 -8.58 -10.86
CA LEU A 48 -2.75 -8.56 -10.41
C LEU A 48 -1.75 -8.26 -11.53
N GLU A 49 -2.22 -7.96 -12.74
CA GLU A 49 -1.39 -7.43 -13.81
C GLU A 49 -0.86 -6.04 -13.41
N ALA A 50 0.37 -5.72 -13.80
CA ALA A 50 1.01 -4.47 -13.36
C ALA A 50 0.25 -3.24 -13.87
N GLU A 51 -0.29 -3.32 -15.08
CA GLU A 51 -1.13 -2.31 -15.70
C GLU A 51 -2.44 -2.11 -14.92
N SER A 52 -3.13 -3.20 -14.52
CA SER A 52 -4.34 -3.10 -13.69
C SER A 52 -4.06 -2.45 -12.34
N ILE A 53 -2.94 -2.79 -11.69
CA ILE A 53 -2.57 -2.19 -10.41
C ILE A 53 -2.24 -0.69 -10.58
N LEU A 54 -1.58 -0.31 -11.68
CA LEU A 54 -1.30 1.09 -12.00
C LEU A 54 -2.57 1.90 -12.24
N ASP A 55 -3.57 1.32 -12.91
CA ASP A 55 -4.87 1.95 -13.14
C ASP A 55 -5.71 2.03 -11.84
N ALA A 56 -5.34 1.30 -10.80
CA ALA A 56 -6.00 1.21 -9.49
C ALA A 56 -5.45 2.20 -8.44
N ASP A 57 -5.01 3.39 -8.84
CA ASP A 57 -4.44 4.44 -7.97
C ASP A 57 -3.18 4.00 -7.18
N TYR A 58 -2.37 3.12 -7.77
CA TYR A 58 -1.04 2.77 -7.25
C TYR A 58 0.07 3.23 -8.17
N THR A 59 1.14 3.76 -7.58
CA THR A 59 2.37 4.09 -8.29
C THR A 59 3.38 2.94 -8.24
N LEU A 60 4.02 2.66 -9.36
CA LEU A 60 5.11 1.68 -9.44
C LEU A 60 6.35 2.18 -8.69
N VAL A 61 6.78 1.40 -7.69
CA VAL A 61 8.09 1.56 -7.05
C VAL A 61 9.13 0.71 -7.79
N ARG A 62 8.85 -0.58 -7.98
CA ARG A 62 9.72 -1.51 -8.71
C ARG A 62 8.86 -2.57 -9.39
N HIS A 63 9.19 -2.90 -10.63
CA HIS A 63 8.54 -4.01 -11.33
C HIS A 63 8.55 -5.30 -10.49
N PRO A 64 7.40 -5.98 -10.35
CA PRO A 64 7.36 -7.35 -9.87
C PRO A 64 8.28 -8.21 -10.71
N ASP A 65 9.08 -9.06 -10.08
CA ASP A 65 9.81 -10.08 -10.83
C ASP A 65 8.80 -11.10 -11.36
N ALA A 66 9.03 -11.61 -12.58
CA ALA A 66 8.06 -12.41 -13.36
C ALA A 66 7.43 -13.65 -12.67
N ASN A 67 7.96 -14.08 -11.52
CA ASN A 67 7.45 -15.21 -10.73
C ASN A 67 7.44 -14.90 -9.22
N LYS A 68 7.43 -13.63 -8.83
CA LYS A 68 7.55 -13.25 -7.41
C LYS A 68 6.29 -12.60 -6.88
N GLN A 69 6.21 -12.70 -5.56
CA GLN A 69 5.28 -12.01 -4.70
C GLN A 69 5.15 -10.52 -5.07
N ILE A 70 3.91 -10.06 -5.25
CA ILE A 70 3.57 -8.63 -5.36
C ILE A 70 3.52 -8.05 -3.95
N GLN A 71 4.14 -6.90 -3.76
CA GLN A 71 4.20 -6.19 -2.49
C GLN A 71 3.62 -4.77 -2.67
N LEU A 72 2.53 -4.49 -1.98
CA LEU A 72 1.82 -3.22 -2.03
C LEU A 72 1.97 -2.49 -0.71
N LEU A 73 2.34 -1.21 -0.77
CA LEU A 73 2.31 -0.31 0.37
C LEU A 73 1.04 0.53 0.36
N ASP A 74 0.35 0.54 1.49
CA ASP A 74 -0.86 1.33 1.68
C ASP A 74 -1.00 1.79 3.13
N THR A 75 -1.99 2.65 3.42
CA THR A 75 -2.17 3.25 4.74
C THR A 75 -3.42 2.75 5.47
N TRP A 76 -3.34 2.76 6.79
CA TRP A 76 -4.46 2.53 7.70
C TRP A 76 -4.41 3.53 8.84
N ILE A 77 -5.55 3.82 9.45
CA ILE A 77 -5.63 4.78 10.55
C ILE A 77 -5.52 4.04 11.88
N CYS A 78 -4.54 4.42 12.71
CA CYS A 78 -4.50 3.94 14.08
C CYS A 78 -5.45 4.77 14.96
N PRO A 79 -6.50 4.20 15.57
CA PRO A 79 -7.48 4.92 16.39
C PRO A 79 -6.90 5.48 17.69
N GLN A 80 -5.76 4.97 18.17
CA GLN A 80 -5.09 5.53 19.35
C GLN A 80 -4.17 6.71 19.00
N CYS A 81 -3.51 6.67 17.84
CA CYS A 81 -2.62 7.75 17.42
C CYS A 81 -3.34 8.83 16.59
N GLU A 82 -4.54 8.52 16.09
CA GLU A 82 -5.30 9.35 15.15
C GLU A 82 -4.47 9.79 13.93
N THR A 83 -3.56 8.91 13.50
CA THR A 83 -2.62 9.16 12.41
C THR A 83 -2.54 7.95 11.50
N GLU A 84 -2.27 8.22 10.23
CA GLU A 84 -2.00 7.20 9.23
C GLU A 84 -0.72 6.43 9.56
N GLN A 85 -0.82 5.12 9.40
CA GLN A 85 0.26 4.16 9.56
C GLN A 85 0.37 3.37 8.27
N TRP A 86 1.57 2.90 7.94
CA TRP A 86 1.79 2.12 6.73
C TRP A 86 1.59 0.63 6.98
N ALA A 87 1.12 -0.08 5.96
CA ALA A 87 1.02 -1.52 5.91
C ALA A 87 1.60 -2.04 4.58
N MET A 88 2.21 -3.22 4.66
CA MET A 88 2.68 -3.97 3.50
C MET A 88 1.73 -5.16 3.28
N VAL A 89 1.02 -5.13 2.15
CA VAL A 89 0.23 -6.25 1.65
C VAL A 89 1.10 -7.07 0.72
N LYS A 90 1.23 -8.37 0.99
CA LYS A 90 2.00 -9.27 0.14
C LYS A 90 1.09 -10.33 -0.48
N ILE A 91 1.13 -10.42 -1.81
CA ILE A 91 0.30 -11.31 -2.61
C ILE A 91 1.21 -12.30 -3.33
N SER A 92 0.97 -13.60 -3.15
CA SER A 92 1.71 -14.68 -3.82
C SER A 92 0.72 -15.70 -4.34
N ASP A 93 0.94 -16.23 -5.54
CA ASP A 93 0.08 -17.23 -6.16
C ASP A 93 -1.40 -16.80 -6.14
N GLN A 94 -1.65 -15.54 -6.53
CA GLN A 94 -2.96 -14.88 -6.55
C GLN A 94 -3.64 -14.72 -5.19
N ARG A 95 -2.94 -15.00 -4.08
CA ARG A 95 -3.52 -14.95 -2.74
C ARG A 95 -2.80 -13.98 -1.82
N ILE A 96 -3.57 -13.30 -0.96
CA ILE A 96 -3.00 -12.50 0.12
C ILE A 96 -2.30 -13.43 1.09
N PHE A 97 -0.97 -13.35 1.15
CA PHE A 97 -0.15 -14.16 2.05
C PHE A 97 0.06 -13.48 3.41
N SER A 98 0.23 -12.16 3.42
CA SER A 98 0.43 -11.40 4.65
C SER A 98 0.00 -9.94 4.49
N ILE A 99 -0.53 -9.36 5.55
CA ILE A 99 -0.75 -7.91 5.69
C ILE A 99 -0.09 -7.51 7.02
N GLU A 100 0.92 -6.66 6.95
CA GLU A 100 1.77 -6.35 8.11
C GLU A 100 1.92 -4.84 8.26
N ALA A 101 1.80 -4.32 9.48
CA ALA A 101 2.12 -2.92 9.76
C ALA A 101 3.63 -2.71 9.63
N VAL A 102 4.04 -1.68 8.90
CA VAL A 102 5.44 -1.37 8.62
C VAL A 102 5.76 0.07 8.95
N LYS A 103 7.02 0.33 9.32
CA LYS A 103 7.55 1.69 9.28
C LYS A 103 7.97 1.99 7.85
N LEU A 104 7.47 3.07 7.28
CA LEU A 104 7.95 3.53 5.98
C LEU A 104 9.31 4.20 6.15
N ASP A 105 10.34 3.49 5.71
CA ASP A 105 11.70 3.96 5.52
C ASP A 105 12.14 3.58 4.08
N ARG A 106 13.34 3.99 3.68
CA ARG A 106 13.83 3.73 2.33
C ARG A 106 13.86 2.24 2.00
N LYS A 107 14.25 1.41 2.97
CA LYS A 107 14.34 -0.05 2.79
C LYS A 107 12.96 -0.67 2.57
N THR A 108 11.97 -0.25 3.35
CA THR A 108 10.57 -0.67 3.18
C THR A 108 10.05 -0.25 1.81
N LEU A 109 10.29 1.01 1.40
CA LEU A 109 9.91 1.48 0.06
C LEU A 109 10.55 0.61 -1.03
N GLU A 110 11.86 0.39 -0.99
CA GLU A 110 12.60 -0.40 -1.99
C GLU A 110 12.23 -1.90 -2.00
N SER A 111 11.61 -2.40 -0.93
CA SER A 111 11.08 -3.76 -0.91
C SER A 111 9.75 -3.90 -1.66
N ALA A 112 8.95 -2.83 -1.69
CA ALA A 112 7.65 -2.79 -2.34
C ALA A 112 7.75 -2.84 -3.87
N ASN A 113 6.69 -3.33 -4.50
CA ASN A 113 6.48 -3.20 -5.94
C ASN A 113 5.67 -1.95 -6.25
N PHE A 114 4.63 -1.69 -5.45
CA PHE A 114 3.75 -0.56 -5.62
C PHE A 114 3.47 0.14 -4.29
N ILE A 115 3.05 1.39 -4.37
CA ILE A 115 2.64 2.23 -3.25
C ILE A 115 1.39 3.00 -3.65
N SER A 116 0.44 3.17 -2.73
CA SER A 116 -0.73 4.03 -2.97
C SER A 116 -0.29 5.41 -3.46
N GLU A 117 -0.79 5.84 -4.62
CA GLU A 117 -0.38 7.08 -5.29
C GLU A 117 -0.69 8.29 -4.43
N VAL A 118 -1.95 8.42 -3.98
CA VAL A 118 -2.40 9.52 -3.14
C VAL A 118 -1.59 9.62 -1.85
N ASN A 119 -1.35 8.50 -1.17
CA ASN A 119 -0.58 8.50 0.08
C ASN A 119 0.91 8.78 -0.15
N ALA A 120 1.47 8.36 -1.29
CA ALA A 120 2.84 8.69 -1.66
C ALA A 120 3.02 10.18 -1.94
N ASP A 121 2.06 10.80 -2.64
CA ASP A 121 2.03 12.23 -2.93
C ASP A 121 1.96 13.06 -1.64
N LEU A 122 1.00 12.77 -0.76
CA LEU A 122 0.84 13.47 0.52
C LEU A 122 2.10 13.37 1.40
N LEU A 123 2.77 12.22 1.41
CA LEU A 123 4.02 12.07 2.15
C LEU A 123 5.19 12.80 1.48
N ALA A 124 5.26 12.80 0.15
CA ALA A 124 6.27 13.55 -0.58
C ALA A 124 6.16 15.04 -0.28
N GLU A 125 4.95 15.61 -0.32
CA GLU A 125 4.64 16.99 0.07
C GLU A 125 5.10 17.32 1.48
N LEU A 126 4.80 16.44 2.44
CA LEU A 126 5.19 16.64 3.83
C LEU A 126 6.72 16.69 4.01
N LEU A 127 7.47 15.89 3.23
CA LEU A 127 8.93 15.79 3.32
C LEU A 127 9.68 16.90 2.57
N THR A 128 9.06 17.51 1.56
CA THR A 128 9.61 18.67 0.83
C THR A 128 9.20 19.98 1.47
N GLY A 129 8.02 20.05 2.09
CA GLY A 129 7.40 21.29 2.54
C GLY A 129 6.82 22.12 1.39
N GLU A 130 6.68 21.52 0.21
CA GLU A 130 6.19 22.12 -1.04
C GLU A 130 5.22 21.13 -1.70
N GLU A 131 4.17 21.63 -2.35
CA GLU A 131 3.36 20.79 -3.25
C GLU A 131 4.30 20.18 -4.32
N PRO A 132 4.09 18.92 -4.74
CA PRO A 132 4.96 18.27 -5.69
C PRO A 132 4.86 19.08 -6.99
N ILE A 133 6.00 19.45 -7.54
CA ILE A 133 6.02 20.13 -8.83
C ILE A 133 5.30 19.23 -9.83
N ILE A 134 4.34 19.76 -10.59
CA ILE A 134 3.61 19.01 -11.62
C ILE A 134 4.62 18.23 -12.49
N GLY A 135 4.56 16.90 -12.41
CA GLY A 135 5.42 15.98 -13.15
C GLY A 135 6.63 15.42 -12.40
N GLU A 136 6.87 15.82 -11.14
CA GLU A 136 7.85 15.14 -10.28
C GLU A 136 7.22 13.87 -9.67
N ASN A 137 7.90 12.73 -9.82
CA ASN A 137 7.41 11.45 -9.33
C ASN A 137 7.63 11.34 -7.81
N SER A 138 6.55 11.21 -7.05
CA SER A 138 6.58 11.11 -5.59
C SER A 138 7.47 9.97 -5.08
N VAL A 139 7.54 8.83 -5.77
CA VAL A 139 8.45 7.73 -5.41
C VAL A 139 9.92 8.19 -5.44
N GLU A 140 10.32 9.03 -6.40
CA GLU A 140 11.70 9.56 -6.47
C GLU A 140 11.99 10.57 -5.35
N ILE A 141 10.99 11.35 -4.94
CA ILE A 141 11.09 12.20 -3.74
C ILE A 141 11.28 11.33 -2.51
N LEU A 142 10.41 10.33 -2.31
CA LEU A 142 10.47 9.41 -1.18
C LEU A 142 11.81 8.66 -1.12
N ARG A 143 12.32 8.16 -2.25
CA ARG A 143 13.65 7.53 -2.34
C ARG A 143 14.78 8.42 -1.83
N ARG A 144 14.73 9.73 -2.10
CA ARG A 144 15.76 10.68 -1.68
C ARG A 144 15.61 11.08 -0.22
N LYS A 145 14.36 11.25 0.25
CA LYS A 145 14.02 11.91 1.51
C LYS A 145 13.79 10.95 2.68
N LEU A 146 13.34 9.72 2.42
CA LEU A 146 13.17 8.73 3.47
C LEU A 146 14.52 8.34 4.09
N PRO A 147 14.54 8.11 5.43
CA PRO A 147 15.73 7.70 6.17
C PRO A 147 16.22 6.30 5.77
#